data_AF-A0A7C2WPY7-F1
#
_entry.id   AF-A0A7C2WPY7-F1
#
_cell.length_a   1.000
_cell.length_b   1.000
_cell.length_c   1.000
_cell.angle_alpha   90.00
_cell.angle_beta   90.00
_cell.angle_gamma   90.00
#
_symmetry.space_group_name_H-M   'P 1'
#
loop_
_entity.id
_entity.type
_entity.pdbx_description
1 polymer ?
#
loop_
_entity_poly.entity_id
_entity_poly.type
_entity_poly.pdbx_seq_one_letter_code
_entity_poly.pdbx_strand_id
1 'polypeptide(L)' 'MSKTESLSKAELYKLHSTQLLLGKFVSEEIDKLDPIYDPKYGYRYPLVEALIGDPEEAEKFLYRLF' A
#
# COMPACT_ATOMS: atom_id res chain seq x y z
N MET A 1 -19.14 8.31 15.33
CA MET A 1 -18.47 8.33 14.01
C MET A 1 -17.07 8.85 14.23
N SER A 2 -16.08 7.95 14.30
CA SER A 2 -14.71 8.33 14.64
C SER A 2 -14.09 9.06 13.46
N LYS A 3 -13.73 10.32 13.68
CA LYS A 3 -12.97 11.16 12.76
C LYS A 3 -11.59 10.52 12.66
N THR A 4 -11.42 9.58 11.72
CA THR A 4 -10.10 9.07 11.37
C THR A 4 -9.40 10.25 10.73
N GLU A 5 -8.51 10.90 11.47
CA GLU A 5 -7.64 11.94 10.96
C GLU A 5 -6.87 11.32 9.80
N SER A 6 -7.33 11.59 8.58
CA SER A 6 -6.66 11.15 7.37
C SER A 6 -5.30 11.84 7.37
N LEU A 7 -4.22 11.06 7.53
CA LEU A 7 -2.86 11.57 7.39
C LEU A 7 -2.77 12.39 6.10
N SER A 8 -2.15 13.56 6.18
CA SER A 8 -1.83 14.33 4.99
C SER A 8 -0.92 13.51 4.07
N LYS A 9 -0.93 13.81 2.78
CA LYS A 9 -0.09 13.10 1.80
C LYS A 9 1.40 13.16 2.17
N ALA A 10 1.85 14.28 2.73
CA ALA A 10 3.22 14.44 3.24
C ALA A 10 3.54 13.52 4.43
N GLU A 11 2.57 13.26 5.31
CA GLU A 11 2.73 12.31 6.42
C GLU A 11 2.74 10.86 5.93
N LEU A 12 1.92 10.53 4.93
CA LEU A 12 1.92 9.21 4.29
C LEU A 12 3.29 8.87 3.68
N TYR A 13 3.95 9.82 2.99
CA TYR A 13 5.29 9.60 2.44
C TYR A 13 6.40 9.43 3.49
N LYS A 14 6.15 9.84 4.75
CA LYS A 14 7.09 9.64 5.86
C LYS A 14 6.96 8.26 6.50
N LEU A 15 5.87 7.54 6.23
CA LEU A 15 5.69 6.19 6.77
C LEU A 15 6.76 5.24 6.20
N HIS A 16 7.30 4.40 7.07
CA HIS A 16 8.33 3.44 6.70
C HIS A 16 7.88 2.50 5.58
N SER A 17 6.64 2.02 5.63
CA SER A 17 6.05 1.16 4.60
C SER A 17 5.97 1.86 3.24
N THR A 18 5.60 3.14 3.19
CA THR A 18 5.61 3.94 1.96
C THR A 18 7.01 4.10 1.40
N GLN A 19 7.99 4.37 2.26
CA GLN A 19 9.38 4.51 1.83
C GLN A 19 9.95 3.20 1.29
N LEU A 20 9.62 2.06 1.91
CA LEU A 20 10.00 0.74 1.40
C LEU A 20 9.36 0.47 0.04
N LEU A 21 8.06 0.72 -0.11
CA LEU A 21 7.37 0.50 -1.37
C LEU A 21 7.98 1.35 -2.50
N LEU A 22 8.14 2.65 -2.27
CA LEU A 22 8.74 3.55 -3.26
C LEU A 22 10.22 3.24 -3.51
N GLY A 23 10.95 2.80 -2.48
CA GLY A 23 12.33 2.36 -2.60
C GLY A 23 12.47 1.22 -3.61
N LYS A 24 11.54 0.26 -3.62
CA LYS A 24 11.53 -0.85 -4.59
C LYS A 24 11.35 -0.37 -6.03
N PHE A 25 10.52 0.65 -6.25
CA PHE A 25 10.38 1.28 -7.57
C PHE A 25 11.65 2.01 -7.99
N VAL A 26 12.22 2.82 -7.09
CA VAL A 26 13.41 3.63 -7.38
C VAL A 26 14.64 2.76 -7.60
N SER A 27 14.73 1.61 -6.91
CA SER A 27 15.82 0.64 -7.09
C SER A 27 15.61 -0.29 -8.29
N GLU A 28 14.53 -0.12 -9.06
CA GLU A 28 14.14 -1.00 -10.17
C GLU A 28 13.94 -2.47 -9.75
N GLU A 29 13.67 -2.74 -8.46
CA GLU A 29 13.31 -4.08 -7.99
C GLU A 29 11.93 -4.47 -8.53
N ILE A 30 11.05 -3.47 -8.67
CA ILE A 30 9.76 -3.58 -9.33
C ILE A 30 9.54 -2.40 -10.28
N ASP A 31 8.90 -2.65 -11.41
CA ASP A 31 8.45 -1.63 -12.36
C ASP A 31 6.95 -1.32 -12.21
N LYS A 32 6.17 -2.26 -11.65
CA LYS A 32 4.73 -2.16 -11.41
C LYS A 32 4.29 -2.98 -10.21
N LEU A 33 3.05 -2.74 -9.77
CA LEU A 33 2.34 -3.66 -8.90
C LEU A 33 1.58 -4.69 -9.75
N ASP A 34 1.82 -5.97 -9.50
CA ASP A 34 1.08 -7.07 -10.11
C ASP A 34 0.00 -7.58 -9.15
N PRO A 35 -1.27 -7.21 -9.34
CA PRO A 35 -2.36 -7.69 -8.49
C PRO A 35 -2.67 -9.16 -8.78
N ILE A 36 -3.11 -9.88 -7.75
CA ILE A 36 -3.58 -11.27 -7.84
C ILE A 36 -5.06 -11.31 -7.49
N TYR A 37 -5.88 -11.91 -8.34
CA TYR A 37 -7.30 -12.07 -8.05
C TYR A 37 -7.54 -13.16 -6.99
N ASP A 38 -8.30 -12.80 -5.96
CA ASP A 38 -8.77 -13.66 -4.87
C ASP A 38 -10.31 -13.60 -4.83
N PRO A 39 -11.02 -14.73 -4.90
CA PRO A 39 -12.49 -14.74 -4.90
C PRO A 39 -13.15 -14.13 -3.65
N LYS A 40 -12.44 -14.08 -2.52
CA LYS A 40 -12.95 -13.55 -1.25
C LYS A 40 -12.64 -12.06 -1.09
N TYR A 41 -11.47 -11.62 -1.55
CA TYR A 41 -10.95 -10.27 -1.31
C TYR A 41 -10.87 -9.39 -2.57
N GLY A 42 -11.15 -9.94 -3.76
CA GLY A 42 -10.96 -9.23 -5.02
C GLY A 42 -9.49 -9.17 -5.43
N TYR A 43 -9.04 -8.05 -6.00
CA TYR A 43 -7.64 -7.89 -6.37
C TYR A 43 -6.77 -7.60 -5.15
N ARG A 44 -5.85 -8.52 -4.89
CA ARG A 44 -4.88 -8.45 -3.81
C ARG A 44 -3.53 -7.95 -4.30
N TYR A 45 -2.75 -7.40 -3.38
CA TYR A 45 -1.43 -6.83 -3.69
C TYR A 45 -0.38 -7.44 -2.76
N PRO A 46 0.05 -8.70 -2.99
CA PRO A 46 0.89 -9.43 -2.03
C PRO A 46 2.17 -8.71 -1.62
N LEU A 47 2.79 -7.95 -2.53
CA LEU A 47 3.97 -7.15 -2.22
C LEU A 47 3.66 -6.05 -1.20
N VAL A 48 2.51 -5.39 -1.32
CA VAL A 48 2.08 -4.33 -0.40
C VAL A 48 1.58 -4.94 0.90
N GLU A 49 0.86 -6.06 0.81
CA GLU A 49 0.43 -6.85 1.97
C GLU A 49 1.62 -7.30 2.82
N ALA A 50 2.75 -7.67 2.21
CA ALA A 50 3.97 -8.02 2.93
C ALA A 50 4.59 -6.83 3.70
N LEU A 51 4.27 -5.59 3.32
CA LEU A 51 4.72 -4.37 3.99
C LEU A 51 3.74 -3.85 5.05
N ILE A 52 2.44 -4.08 4.85
CA ILE A 52 1.36 -3.50 5.67
C ILE A 52 0.71 -4.52 6.61
N GLY A 53 0.67 -5.79 6.24
CA GLY A 53 0.28 -6.92 7.08
C GLY A 53 -0.93 -7.72 6.56
N ASP A 54 -1.98 -7.04 6.08
CA ASP A 54 -3.21 -7.71 5.64
C ASP A 54 -3.81 -7.08 4.35
N PRO A 55 -4.69 -7.81 3.64
CA PRO A 55 -5.26 -7.35 2.37
C PRO A 55 -6.10 -6.09 2.47
N GLU A 56 -6.87 -5.93 3.54
CA GLU A 56 -7.80 -4.80 3.69
C GLU A 56 -7.04 -3.50 3.96
N GLU A 57 -6.02 -3.57 4.82
CA GLU A 57 -5.15 -2.43 5.09
C GLU A 57 -4.24 -2.10 3.90
N ALA A 58 -3.81 -3.10 3.12
CA ALA A 58 -3.06 -2.87 1.88
C ALA A 58 -3.89 -2.09 0.84
N GLU A 59 -5.17 -2.43 0.67
CA GLU A 59 -6.07 -1.70 -0.23
C GLU A 59 -6.28 -0.25 0.25
N LYS A 60 -6.59 -0.05 1.53
CA LYS A 60 -6.74 1.30 2.12
C LYS A 60 -5.47 2.13 1.99
N PHE A 61 -4.31 1.49 2.17
CA PHE A 61 -3.01 2.14 2.03
C PHE A 61 -2.79 2.63 0.60
N LEU A 62 -3.03 1.78 -0.41
CA LEU A 62 -2.88 2.16 -1.81
C LEU A 62 -3.86 3.27 -2.22
N TYR A 63 -5.11 3.19 -1.78
CA TYR A 63 -6.13 4.21 -2.05
C TYR A 63 -5.78 5.58 -1.45
N ARG A 64 -5.01 5.62 -0.36
CA ARG A 64 -4.54 6.88 0.24
C ARG A 64 -3.30 7.44 -0.48
N LEU A 65 -2.50 6.57 -1.09
CA LEU A 65 -1.24 6.95 -1.72
C LEU A 65 -1.43 7.54 -3.13
N PHE A 66 -2.35 6.95 -3.90
CA PHE A 66 -2.67 7.32 -5.28
C PHE A 66 -4.03 8.00 -5.38
#